data_AF-C0CYG3-F1
#
_entry.id   AF-C0CYG3-F1
#
_cell.length_a   1.000
_cell.length_b   1.000
_cell.length_c   1.000
_cell.angle_alpha   90.00
_cell.angle_beta   90.00
_cell.angle_gamma   90.00
#
_symmetry.space_group_name_H-M   'P 1'
#
loop_
_entity.id
_entity.type
_entity.pdbx_description
1 polymer ?
#
loop_
_entity_poly.entity_id
_entity_poly.type
_entity_poly.pdbx_seq_one_letter_code
_entity_poly.pdbx_strand_id
1 'polypeptide(L)'
;MWQKEQVIDELQKRGKRVTEQRKMLLDVILEGKWVSCKDIYYEARKKDPGLGLATVYRTVGALEEIGVLSRAYQYSFLPENNGRCGGEGRERLK
;
A
#
# COMPACT_ATOMS: atom_id res chain seq x y z
N MET A 1 -18.15 1.58 4.65
CA MET A 1 -17.24 1.14 3.57
C MET A 1 -17.65 1.91 2.33
N TRP A 2 -16.71 2.58 1.66
CA TRP A 2 -17.02 3.38 0.46
C TRP A 2 -17.55 2.50 -0.66
N GLN A 3 -18.63 2.92 -1.32
CA GLN A 3 -19.12 2.28 -2.55
C GLN A 3 -18.46 2.91 -3.78
N LYS A 4 -18.32 2.12 -4.85
CA LYS A 4 -17.68 2.56 -6.11
C LYS A 4 -18.31 3.84 -6.65
N GLU A 5 -19.64 3.90 -6.69
CA GLU A 5 -20.40 5.05 -7.21
C GLU A 5 -20.13 6.31 -6.38
N GLN A 6 -20.01 6.18 -5.06
CA GLN A 6 -19.69 7.29 -4.16
C GLN A 6 -18.28 7.83 -4.42
N VAL A 7 -17.32 6.94 -4.64
CA VAL A 7 -15.93 7.35 -4.96
C VAL A 7 -15.87 8.02 -6.33
N ILE A 8 -16.61 7.53 -7.32
CA ILE A 8 -16.69 8.15 -8.65
C ILE A 8 -17.29 9.55 -8.56
N ASP A 9 -18.42 9.71 -7.83
CA ASP A 9 -19.08 11.00 -7.64
C ASP A 9 -18.14 12.00 -6.94
N GLU A 10 -17.44 11.57 -5.89
CA GLU A 10 -16.47 12.42 -5.18
C GLU A 10 -15.27 12.82 -6.06
N LEU A 11 -14.75 11.90 -6.87
CA LEU A 11 -13.70 12.21 -7.85
C LEU A 11 -14.18 13.25 -8.89
N GLN A 12 -15.40 13.11 -9.38
CA GLN A 12 -16.00 14.05 -10.33
C GLN A 12 -16.24 15.43 -9.71
N LYS A 13 -16.78 15.48 -8.47
CA LYS A 13 -16.96 16.73 -7.71
C LYS A 13 -15.67 17.52 -7.55
N ARG A 14 -14.53 16.82 -7.43
CA ARG A 14 -13.20 17.44 -7.33
C ARG A 14 -12.50 17.65 -8.67
N GLY A 15 -13.21 17.51 -9.79
CA GLY A 15 -12.69 17.73 -11.13
C GLY A 15 -11.65 16.68 -11.59
N LYS A 16 -11.55 15.54 -10.91
CA LYS A 16 -10.65 14.45 -11.31
C LYS A 16 -11.32 13.64 -12.42
N ARG A 17 -10.66 13.55 -13.58
CA ARG A 17 -11.18 12.78 -14.73
C ARG A 17 -11.35 11.30 -14.38
N VAL A 18 -12.54 10.73 -14.59
CA VAL A 18 -12.82 9.31 -14.39
C VAL A 18 -12.83 8.59 -15.74
N THR A 19 -11.86 7.72 -15.99
CA THR A 19 -11.77 6.88 -17.20
C THR A 19 -12.13 5.43 -16.87
N GLU A 20 -12.41 4.60 -17.89
CA GLU A 20 -12.70 3.17 -17.68
C GLU A 20 -11.57 2.43 -16.93
N GLN A 21 -10.30 2.74 -17.24
CA GLN A 21 -9.16 2.20 -16.49
C GLN A 21 -9.19 2.59 -15.01
N ARG A 22 -9.60 3.82 -14.68
CA ARG A 22 -9.73 4.26 -13.28
C ARG A 22 -10.90 3.55 -12.60
N LYS A 23 -12.03 3.34 -13.29
CA LYS A 23 -13.17 2.59 -12.73
C LYS A 23 -12.79 1.15 -12.40
N MET A 24 -12.06 0.47 -13.30
CA MET A 24 -11.54 -0.88 -13.04
C MET A 24 -10.56 -0.90 -11.85
N LEU A 25 -9.68 0.10 -11.76
CA LEU A 25 -8.79 0.27 -10.61
C LEU A 25 -9.56 0.46 -9.30
N LEU A 26 -10.67 1.20 -9.30
CA LEU A 26 -11.54 1.33 -8.14
C LEU A 26 -12.14 -0.02 -7.72
N ASP A 27 -12.56 -0.86 -8.66
CA ASP A 27 -13.06 -2.20 -8.35
C ASP A 27 -11.99 -3.01 -7.61
N VAL A 28 -10.76 -3.06 -8.14
CA VAL A 28 -9.64 -3.76 -7.50
C VAL A 28 -9.35 -3.18 -6.12
N ILE A 29 -9.28 -1.85 -5.99
CA ILE A 29 -8.93 -1.19 -4.73
C ILE A 29 -10.00 -1.44 -3.65
N LEU A 30 -11.29 -1.41 -4.02
CA LEU A 30 -12.40 -1.57 -3.08
C LEU A 30 -12.71 -3.03 -2.73
N GLU A 31 -12.38 -3.99 -3.61
CA GLU A 31 -12.56 -5.43 -3.38
C GLU A 31 -11.59 -6.01 -2.33
N GLY A 32 -10.43 -5.39 -2.13
CA GLY A 32 -9.32 -5.98 -1.39
C GLY A 32 -8.77 -5.12 -0.24
N LYS A 33 -7.94 -5.76 0.60
CA LYS A 33 -7.06 -5.07 1.55
C LYS A 33 -5.64 -5.12 0.99
N TRP A 34 -5.13 -3.97 0.57
CA TRP A 34 -3.86 -3.86 -0.11
C TRP A 34 -2.76 -3.37 0.83
N VAL A 35 -1.62 -4.04 0.80
CA VAL A 35 -0.45 -3.69 1.62
C VAL A 35 0.43 -2.66 0.92
N SER A 36 0.45 -2.68 -0.41
CA SER A 36 1.24 -1.74 -1.22
C SER A 36 0.60 -1.39 -2.56
N CYS A 37 1.03 -0.26 -3.14
CA CYS A 37 0.67 0.12 -4.52
C CYS A 37 1.13 -0.91 -5.57
N LYS A 38 2.19 -1.68 -5.28
CA LYS A 38 2.66 -2.73 -6.18
C LYS A 38 1.67 -3.88 -6.24
N ASP A 39 1.08 -4.25 -5.10
CA ASP A 39 0.10 -5.33 -5.04
C ASP A 39 -1.15 -4.98 -5.85
N ILE A 40 -1.64 -3.74 -5.69
CA ILE A 40 -2.74 -3.19 -6.50
C ILE A 40 -2.40 -3.26 -7.99
N TYR A 41 -1.18 -2.88 -8.37
CA TYR A 41 -0.74 -2.93 -9.76
C TYR A 41 -0.72 -4.36 -10.32
N TYR A 42 -0.16 -5.32 -9.59
CA TYR A 42 -0.12 -6.70 -10.05
C TYR A 42 -1.52 -7.28 -10.24
N GLU A 43 -2.46 -6.98 -9.34
CA GLU A 43 -3.84 -7.44 -9.48
C GLU A 43 -4.55 -6.73 -10.65
N ALA A 44 -4.45 -5.41 -10.73
CA ALA A 44 -5.10 -4.64 -11.78
C ALA A 44 -4.54 -4.99 -13.17
N ARG A 45 -3.25 -5.34 -13.28
CA ARG A 45 -2.63 -5.76 -14.55
C ARG A 45 -3.14 -7.11 -15.07
N LYS A 46 -3.62 -7.99 -14.18
CA LYS A 46 -4.31 -9.23 -14.61
C LYS A 46 -5.61 -8.92 -15.37
N LYS A 47 -6.28 -7.81 -15.00
CA LYS A 47 -7.52 -7.34 -15.65
C LYS A 47 -7.21 -6.45 -16.88
N ASP A 48 -6.19 -5.59 -16.81
CA ASP A 48 -5.74 -4.72 -17.92
C ASP A 48 -4.20 -4.79 -18.10
N PRO A 49 -3.70 -5.57 -19.07
CA PRO A 49 -2.26 -5.67 -19.36
C PRO A 49 -1.60 -4.35 -19.78
N GLY A 50 -2.37 -3.39 -20.28
CA GLY A 50 -1.89 -2.07 -20.70
C GLY A 50 -1.75 -1.07 -19.55
N LEU A 51 -2.14 -1.45 -18.34
CA LEU A 51 -2.06 -0.58 -17.17
C LEU A 51 -0.60 -0.30 -16.79
N GLY A 52 -0.25 0.99 -16.71
CA GLY A 52 1.04 1.43 -16.19
C GLY A 52 1.03 1.65 -14.68
N LEU A 53 2.15 1.35 -14.02
CA LEU A 53 2.33 1.58 -12.57
C LEU A 53 2.11 3.05 -12.18
N ALA A 54 2.49 4.01 -13.03
CA ALA A 54 2.24 5.43 -12.82
C ALA A 54 0.74 5.77 -12.71
N THR A 55 -0.12 5.04 -13.43
CA THR A 55 -1.58 5.23 -13.35
C THR A 55 -2.12 4.75 -12.00
N VAL A 56 -1.56 3.68 -11.45
CA VAL A 56 -1.91 3.19 -10.11
C VAL A 56 -1.56 4.25 -9.07
N TYR A 57 -0.32 4.74 -9.06
CA TYR A 57 0.11 5.77 -8.11
C TYR A 57 -0.73 7.06 -8.18
N ARG A 58 -1.03 7.56 -9.38
CA ARG A 58 -1.88 8.75 -9.54
C ARG A 58 -3.31 8.52 -9.04
N THR A 59 -3.84 7.31 -9.23
CA THR A 59 -5.20 6.97 -8.79
C THR A 59 -5.24 6.83 -7.28
N VAL A 60 -4.30 6.09 -6.69
CA VAL A 60 -4.16 5.96 -5.23
C VAL A 60 -3.96 7.34 -4.59
N GLY A 61 -3.09 8.19 -5.14
CA GLY A 61 -2.90 9.55 -4.64
C GLY A 61 -4.17 10.40 -4.71
N ALA A 62 -4.93 10.32 -5.81
CA ALA A 62 -6.23 10.99 -5.88
C ALA A 62 -7.22 10.48 -4.84
N LEU A 63 -7.20 9.18 -4.53
CA LEU A 63 -8.02 8.58 -3.47
C LEU A 63 -7.58 8.97 -2.07
N GLU A 64 -6.28 9.11 -1.84
CA GLU A 64 -5.69 9.67 -0.61
C GLU A 64 -6.12 11.13 -0.43
N GLU A 65 -6.04 11.97 -1.48
CA GLU A 65 -6.47 13.38 -1.45
C GLU A 65 -7.95 13.55 -1.09
N ILE A 66 -8.82 12.61 -1.50
CA ILE A 66 -10.24 12.64 -1.17
C ILE A 66 -10.61 11.97 0.15
N GLY A 67 -9.64 11.36 0.83
CA GLY A 67 -9.86 10.68 2.12
C GLY A 67 -10.53 9.31 1.99
N VAL A 68 -10.55 8.72 0.78
CA VAL A 68 -11.03 7.34 0.58
C VAL A 68 -9.98 6.35 1.04
N LEU A 69 -8.70 6.66 0.82
CA LEU A 69 -7.57 5.87 1.30
C LEU A 69 -6.77 6.65 2.33
N SER A 70 -6.19 5.92 3.29
CA SER A 70 -5.19 6.45 4.21
C SER A 70 -3.93 5.63 4.08
N ARG A 71 -2.77 6.30 4.07
CA ARG A 71 -1.47 5.63 4.07
C ARG A 71 -1.12 5.20 5.49
N ALA A 72 -0.85 3.91 5.67
CA ALA A 72 -0.28 3.38 6.90
C ALA A 72 1.17 2.94 6.62
N TYR A 73 2.12 3.49 7.38
CA TYR A 73 3.50 3.03 7.34
C TYR A 73 3.66 1.90 8.36
N GLN A 74 4.11 0.73 7.92
CA GLN A 74 4.42 -0.37 8.82
C GLN A 74 5.94 -0.48 8.95
N TYR A 75 6.45 -0.21 10.15
CA TYR A 75 7.83 -0.49 10.54
C TYR A 75 7.80 -1.50 11.67
N SER A 76 8.67 -2.49 11.61
CA SER A 76 8.84 -3.48 12.68
C SER A 76 10.25 -3.42 13.24
N PHE A 77 10.34 -3.54 14.56
CA PHE A 77 11.58 -3.48 15.32
C PHE A 77 12.50 -4.68 15.04
N LEU A 78 13.79 -4.47 15.24
CA LEU A 78 14.72 -5.57 15.47
C LEU A 78 14.46 -6.15 16.86
N PRO A 79 14.44 -7.48 17.01
CA PRO A 79 14.31 -8.08 18.33
C PRO A 79 15.57 -7.75 19.16
N GLU A 80 15.43 -6.91 20.19
CA GLU A 80 16.44 -6.75 21.24
C GLU A 80 16.21 -7.81 22.32
N ASN A 81 17.15 -8.74 22.48
CA ASN A 81 17.58 -9.38 23.73
C ASN A 81 18.55 -10.54 23.40
N ASN A 82 19.67 -10.79 24.09
CA ASN A 82 20.10 -10.40 25.42
C ASN A 82 21.64 -10.50 25.51
N GLY A 83 22.29 -9.62 26.25
CA GLY A 83 23.74 -9.65 26.46
C GLY A 83 24.21 -10.97 27.07
N ARG A 84 25.17 -11.64 26.43
CA ARG A 84 26.12 -12.52 27.11
C ARG A 84 27.47 -11.82 27.16
N CYS A 85 27.65 -10.96 28.17
CA CYS A 85 28.98 -10.73 28.70
C CYS A 85 29.27 -11.90 29.64
N GLY A 86 29.76 -13.00 29.08
CA GLY A 86 30.23 -14.15 29.86
C GLY A 86 31.64 -13.86 30.34
N GLY A 87 31.77 -13.44 31.60
CA GLY A 87 33.03 -13.46 32.31
C GLY A 87 33.22 -14.81 33.01
N GLU A 88 34.16 -15.61 32.51
CA GLU A 88 34.84 -16.73 33.17
C GLU A 88 36.21 -16.80 32.46
N GLY A 89 37.39 -16.92 33.05
CA GLY A 89 37.89 -17.24 34.37
C GLY A 89 39.41 -17.40 34.15
N ARG A 90 40.23 -17.05 35.15
CA ARG A 90 41.69 -17.21 35.10
C ARG A 90 42.06 -18.69 34.86
N GLU A 91 42.97 -18.99 33.94
CA GLU A 91 43.93 -20.06 34.20
C GLU A 91 45.31 -19.74 33.61
N ARG A 92 46.27 -19.66 34.54
CA ARG A 92 47.70 -19.46 34.32
C ARG A 92 48.30 -20.86 34.19
N LEU A 93 48.69 -21.29 33.00
CA LEU A 93 49.61 -22.42 32.88
C LEU A 93 51.04 -21.92 32.67
N LYS A 94 51.91 -22.52 33.47
CA LYS A 94 53.35 -22.28 33.61
C LYS A 94 54.11 -22.74 32.38
#